data_AF-A0A9J6FDK7-F1
#
_entry.id   AF-A0A9J6FDK7-F1
#
_cell.length_a   1.000
_cell.length_b   1.000
_cell.length_c   1.000
_cell.angle_alpha   90.00
_cell.angle_beta   90.00
_cell.angle_gamma   90.00
#
_symmetry.space_group_name_H-M   'P 1'
#
loop_
_entity.id
_entity.type
_entity.pdbx_description
1 polymer ?
#
loop_
_entity_poly.entity_id
_entity_poly.type
_entity_poly.pdbx_seq_one_letter_code
_entity_poly.pdbx_strand_id
1 'polypeptide(L)'
;MGRIVQHRSVITVRRSRMVLAPILKAKHCSSLPPAVRNFLLAQEPLVLYNYLAPCSHPRCYNVVTAIHESMKPSIAPCYDFYGYACGGRRGNHVTTDALHRTALLRWVSTVPTPPMGQSALQKAAALLRACMRLTSQKHEDLDAIRGVLKAGGLPFPNMPSTSTYAVIQSIVDVNFDAGIAPLFRLTAGKDLLSGKGYMLYLAPAYDIVTFADFLQQMIVSDNVDVYIRRCAEVVGEPSWSYSALIRAIKSVNQQFLELSATNPLKAELKLSTSYQKGDTWFMLSRILANRFEIVGTAKPTFLVLDDAYFRFLARSIFEPLEPASLSAYVGMYVVWLVSRLASNNLAYSTPAENFTRSLVDLWPRCFSDVHSLYAYVPDQDDTDYVDGFLSVSRITAQYVTGLLFNWTANASDPFVPPFSTSLPLMVSTHGKVQLNMETVAPPTFTYNRSPSLNYAGLGYNVVQQCLRQLYLKDIWDTGDMSTDVLQASVAAHILYNAYMEARRSGTYEARFRQEEEKFGLKPEQLFFVGLCANWCRQNSHQPALAKQLCRSSLRLLTPFDDAFGCTRSEPSTLETVARLLAAPEEYSETDCGDITVFDYDIFIGELYQC
;
A
#
# COMPACT_ATOMS: atom_id res chain seq x y z
N MET A 1 10.30 71.46 -6.21
CA MET A 1 9.80 70.90 -7.49
C MET A 1 11.02 70.55 -8.35
N GLY A 2 11.56 69.35 -8.20
CA GLY A 2 12.75 68.88 -8.93
C GLY A 2 12.36 67.83 -9.95
N ARG A 3 12.65 68.07 -11.23
CA ARG A 3 12.50 67.10 -12.34
C ARG A 3 13.67 66.14 -12.31
N ILE A 4 13.38 64.85 -12.10
CA ILE A 4 14.34 63.76 -12.28
C ILE A 4 14.26 63.29 -13.73
N VAL A 5 15.41 63.32 -14.40
CA VAL A 5 15.64 62.78 -15.74
C VAL A 5 15.72 61.26 -15.64
N GLN A 6 14.82 60.53 -16.31
CA GLN A 6 14.91 59.07 -16.45
C GLN A 6 15.76 58.72 -17.68
N HIS A 7 16.91 58.10 -17.45
CA HIS A 7 17.65 57.35 -18.48
C HIS A 7 16.88 56.05 -18.81
N ARG A 8 16.48 55.88 -20.08
CA ARG A 8 16.05 54.59 -20.63
C ARG A 8 17.26 53.83 -21.15
N SER A 9 17.65 52.78 -20.45
CA SER A 9 18.55 51.74 -20.99
C SER A 9 17.69 50.70 -21.70
N VAL A 10 17.82 50.61 -23.02
CA VAL A 10 17.21 49.54 -23.82
C VAL A 10 18.09 48.30 -23.70
N ILE A 11 17.63 47.30 -22.94
CA ILE A 11 18.24 45.96 -22.95
C ILE A 11 17.49 45.13 -23.99
N THR A 12 18.13 44.91 -25.13
CA THR A 12 17.65 44.00 -26.17
C THR A 12 17.95 42.56 -25.75
N VAL A 13 17.01 41.90 -25.06
CA VAL A 13 17.11 40.47 -24.77
C VAL A 13 16.77 39.70 -26.04
N ARG A 14 17.77 39.02 -26.62
CA ARG A 14 17.58 38.02 -27.68
C ARG A 14 16.63 36.93 -27.17
N ARG A 15 15.55 36.68 -27.90
CA ARG A 15 14.61 35.57 -27.66
C ARG A 15 15.34 34.23 -27.69
N SER A 16 15.69 33.69 -26.53
CA SER A 16 16.02 32.27 -26.39
C SER A 16 14.72 31.48 -26.29
N ARG A 17 14.41 30.72 -27.33
CA ARG A 17 13.34 29.72 -27.33
C ARG A 17 13.82 28.50 -26.54
N MET A 18 13.43 28.37 -25.27
CA MET A 18 13.42 27.13 -24.48
C MET A 18 12.55 27.45 -23.26
N VAL A 19 11.49 26.70 -22.95
CA VAL A 19 11.49 25.80 -21.78
C VAL A 19 10.37 24.72 -21.85
N LEU A 20 9.53 24.66 -22.90
CA LEU A 20 8.41 23.69 -22.99
C LEU A 20 8.27 22.94 -24.32
N ALA A 21 9.17 23.17 -25.27
CA ALA A 21 9.05 22.62 -26.62
C ALA A 21 9.35 21.11 -26.78
N PRO A 22 10.23 20.47 -26.00
CA PRO A 22 10.50 19.03 -26.20
C PRO A 22 9.39 18.12 -25.66
N ILE A 23 8.74 18.49 -24.55
CA ILE A 23 7.67 17.69 -23.93
C ILE A 23 6.35 17.85 -24.71
N LEU A 24 6.09 19.03 -25.29
CA LEU A 24 4.88 19.29 -26.08
C LEU A 24 4.99 18.93 -27.58
N LYS A 25 6.14 18.40 -28.03
CA LYS A 25 6.32 17.90 -29.42
C LYS A 25 6.03 16.40 -29.58
N ALA A 26 5.70 15.69 -28.50
CA ALA A 26 4.96 14.44 -28.63
C ALA A 26 3.61 14.76 -29.30
N LYS A 27 3.29 14.06 -30.39
CA LYS A 27 2.38 14.47 -31.47
C LYS A 27 0.91 14.75 -31.07
N HIS A 28 0.53 14.71 -29.79
CA HIS A 28 -0.86 14.78 -29.31
C HIS A 28 -1.17 15.78 -28.17
N CYS A 29 -0.26 16.69 -27.79
CA CYS A 29 -0.52 17.68 -26.71
C CYS A 29 -0.94 19.10 -27.18
N SER A 30 -1.49 19.26 -28.39
CA SER A 30 -1.85 20.58 -28.94
C SER A 30 -3.19 21.16 -28.46
N SER A 31 -3.94 20.49 -27.57
CA SER A 31 -5.32 20.87 -27.18
C SER A 31 -5.47 21.62 -25.85
N LEU A 32 -4.38 22.09 -25.22
CA LEU A 32 -4.49 22.79 -23.93
C LEU A 32 -5.17 24.17 -24.05
N PRO A 33 -6.14 24.51 -23.16
CA PRO A 33 -6.80 25.81 -23.16
C PRO A 33 -5.83 26.99 -22.94
N PRO A 34 -6.05 28.15 -23.58
CA PRO A 34 -5.19 29.34 -23.45
C PRO A 34 -4.96 29.84 -22.01
N ALA A 35 -5.93 29.62 -21.12
CA ALA A 35 -5.82 29.99 -19.69
C ALA A 35 -4.73 29.19 -18.96
N VAL A 36 -4.61 27.89 -19.25
CA VAL A 36 -3.58 27.01 -18.66
C VAL A 36 -2.20 27.39 -19.18
N ARG A 37 -2.10 27.72 -20.48
CA ARG A 37 -0.85 28.20 -21.09
C ARG A 37 -0.37 29.53 -20.50
N ASN A 38 -1.28 30.48 -20.28
CA ASN A 38 -0.93 31.81 -19.74
C ASN A 38 -0.57 31.77 -18.25
N PHE A 39 -1.15 30.84 -17.48
CA PHE A 39 -0.81 30.64 -16.06
C PHE A 39 0.58 30.03 -15.87
N LEU A 40 0.96 29.04 -16.70
CA LEU A 40 2.29 28.42 -16.67
C LEU A 40 3.41 29.43 -16.97
N LEU A 41 3.15 30.43 -17.81
CA LEU A 41 4.10 31.50 -18.14
C LEU A 41 4.23 32.57 -17.03
N ALA A 42 3.25 32.67 -16.12
CA ALA A 42 3.25 33.69 -15.06
C ALA A 42 4.00 33.27 -13.78
N GLN A 43 4.28 31.96 -13.59
CA GLN A 43 5.02 31.45 -12.42
C GLN A 43 6.54 31.36 -12.62
N GLU A 44 7.05 31.67 -13.82
CA GLU A 44 8.47 31.56 -14.16
C GLU A 44 9.44 32.29 -13.19
N PRO A 45 9.16 33.51 -12.67
CA PRO A 45 10.15 34.23 -11.87
C PRO A 45 10.42 33.64 -10.48
N LEU A 46 9.39 33.11 -9.82
CA LEU A 46 9.48 32.50 -8.49
C LEU A 46 10.05 31.08 -8.53
N VAL A 47 9.72 30.34 -9.58
CA VAL A 47 10.28 29.01 -9.84
C VAL A 47 11.77 29.14 -10.15
N LEU A 48 12.21 30.10 -10.99
CA LEU A 48 13.63 30.29 -11.33
C LEU A 48 14.49 30.72 -10.13
N TYR A 49 13.99 31.61 -9.27
CA TYR A 49 14.74 32.14 -8.12
C TYR A 49 15.02 31.03 -7.08
N ASN A 50 14.05 30.16 -6.82
CA ASN A 50 14.22 29.00 -5.95
C ASN A 50 14.90 27.81 -6.65
N TYR A 51 14.98 27.81 -7.99
CA TYR A 51 15.70 26.77 -8.76
C TYR A 51 17.22 26.89 -8.66
N LEU A 52 17.73 28.12 -8.44
CA LEU A 52 19.14 28.48 -8.50
C LEU A 52 19.80 28.71 -7.12
N ALA A 53 19.02 28.78 -6.04
CA ALA A 53 19.57 28.96 -4.70
C ALA A 53 19.99 27.60 -4.08
N PRO A 54 21.27 27.39 -3.73
CA PRO A 54 21.69 26.20 -2.99
C PRO A 54 20.93 26.12 -1.65
N CYS A 55 20.43 24.94 -1.31
CA CYS A 55 19.67 24.77 -0.07
C CYS A 55 20.57 24.95 1.16
N SER A 56 20.57 26.15 1.75
CA SER A 56 21.26 26.50 2.99
C SER A 56 20.46 26.15 4.26
N HIS A 57 19.24 25.63 4.11
CA HIS A 57 18.36 25.35 5.24
C HIS A 57 18.82 24.10 6.02
N PRO A 58 18.93 24.13 7.37
CA PRO A 58 19.35 23.00 8.22
C PRO A 58 18.69 21.64 7.93
N ARG A 59 17.43 21.62 7.47
CA ARG A 59 16.72 20.36 7.16
C ARG A 59 17.22 19.67 5.89
N CYS A 60 17.88 20.39 4.98
CA CYS A 60 18.58 19.79 3.83
C CYS A 60 19.85 19.03 4.25
N TYR A 61 20.36 19.23 5.47
CA TYR A 61 21.48 18.46 6.03
C TYR A 61 21.02 17.09 6.56
N ASN A 62 19.79 16.98 7.07
CA ASN A 62 19.29 15.73 7.66
C ASN A 62 19.30 14.54 6.68
N VAL A 63 19.18 14.79 5.37
CA VAL A 63 19.20 13.73 4.35
C VAL A 63 20.60 13.23 4.09
N VAL A 64 21.56 14.15 3.98
CA VAL A 64 22.97 13.83 3.79
C VAL A 64 23.45 13.02 4.99
N THR A 65 23.14 13.49 6.19
CA THR A 65 23.39 12.76 7.43
C THR A 65 22.75 11.38 7.39
N ALA A 66 21.47 11.24 7.05
CA ALA A 66 20.81 9.94 7.01
C ALA A 66 21.43 8.96 5.98
N ILE A 67 21.87 9.44 4.81
CA ILE A 67 22.58 8.61 3.82
C ILE A 67 23.98 8.25 4.32
N HIS A 68 24.75 9.19 4.86
CA HIS A 68 26.07 8.88 5.42
C HIS A 68 26.00 7.94 6.62
N GLU A 69 24.99 8.09 7.48
CA GLU A 69 24.73 7.20 8.62
C GLU A 69 24.27 5.81 8.19
N SER A 70 23.55 5.69 7.05
CA SER A 70 23.20 4.37 6.52
C SER A 70 24.40 3.68 5.89
N MET A 71 25.31 4.44 5.27
CA MET A 71 26.49 3.90 4.62
C MET A 71 27.55 3.41 5.63
N LYS A 72 28.30 2.39 5.22
CA LYS A 72 29.48 1.89 5.91
C LYS A 72 30.67 1.88 4.96
N PRO A 73 31.44 3.00 4.88
CA PRO A 73 32.55 3.15 3.93
C PRO A 73 33.66 2.12 4.07
N SER A 74 33.74 1.42 5.21
CA SER A 74 34.71 0.33 5.43
C SER A 74 34.40 -0.95 4.63
N ILE A 75 33.25 -1.03 3.96
CA ILE A 75 32.85 -2.16 3.12
C ILE A 75 33.02 -1.74 1.66
N ALA A 76 33.75 -2.50 0.86
CA ALA A 76 33.92 -2.19 -0.56
C ALA A 76 32.59 -2.37 -1.31
N PRO A 77 32.11 -1.37 -2.09
CA PRO A 77 30.83 -1.42 -2.78
C PRO A 77 30.73 -2.58 -3.78
N CYS A 78 31.83 -2.94 -4.43
CA CYS A 78 31.87 -4.04 -5.40
C CYS A 78 31.75 -5.43 -4.76
N TYR A 79 32.08 -5.59 -3.47
CA TYR A 79 32.01 -6.87 -2.77
C TYR A 79 30.64 -7.07 -2.09
N ASP A 80 30.18 -6.06 -1.36
CA ASP A 80 28.88 -6.09 -0.68
C ASP A 80 28.22 -4.72 -0.70
N PHE A 81 27.57 -4.39 -1.83
CA PHE A 81 26.94 -3.08 -1.99
C PHE A 81 25.82 -2.83 -0.95
N TYR A 82 25.07 -3.86 -0.56
CA TYR A 82 24.07 -3.73 0.50
C TYR A 82 24.73 -3.38 1.84
N GLY A 83 25.81 -4.08 2.20
CA GLY A 83 26.60 -3.76 3.39
C GLY A 83 27.20 -2.35 3.34
N TYR A 84 27.68 -1.93 2.17
CA TYR A 84 28.18 -0.57 1.95
C TYR A 84 27.09 0.49 2.09
N ALA A 85 25.92 0.32 1.48
CA ALA A 85 24.87 1.34 1.46
C ALA A 85 24.03 1.39 2.74
N CYS A 86 23.89 0.25 3.44
CA CYS A 86 22.94 0.08 4.55
C CYS A 86 23.56 -0.43 5.85
N GLY A 87 24.82 -0.85 5.86
CA GLY A 87 25.47 -1.47 7.01
C GLY A 87 25.83 -0.51 8.15
N GLY A 88 25.70 0.80 7.96
CA GLY A 88 25.86 1.82 9.00
C GLY A 88 24.60 2.02 9.85
N ARG A 89 23.44 1.58 9.34
CA ARG A 89 22.15 1.78 9.98
C ARG A 89 22.07 1.03 11.32
N ARG A 90 22.03 1.79 12.42
CA ARG A 90 21.77 1.23 13.76
C ARG A 90 20.29 0.83 13.85
N GLY A 91 20.00 -0.32 14.46
CA GLY A 91 18.64 -0.89 14.56
C GLY A 91 17.59 0.02 15.23
N ASN A 92 18.01 1.11 15.88
CA ASN A 92 17.13 2.05 16.58
C ASN A 92 16.85 3.33 15.79
N HIS A 93 17.18 3.41 14.49
CA HIS A 93 16.78 4.57 13.70
C HIS A 93 15.25 4.59 13.56
N VAL A 94 14.60 5.40 14.40
CA VAL A 94 13.24 5.88 14.21
C VAL A 94 13.15 6.35 12.76
N THR A 95 12.38 5.64 11.96
CA THR A 95 12.24 5.96 10.54
C THR A 95 11.70 7.38 10.43
N THR A 96 12.15 8.13 9.43
CA THR A 96 11.55 9.43 9.09
C THR A 96 10.03 9.33 8.94
N ASP A 97 9.53 8.16 8.53
CA ASP A 97 8.10 7.84 8.45
C ASP A 97 7.45 7.85 9.84
N ALA A 98 8.09 7.23 10.85
CA ALA A 98 7.62 7.31 12.23
C ALA A 98 7.62 8.75 12.77
N LEU A 99 8.60 9.58 12.41
CA LEU A 99 8.62 11.01 12.77
C LEU A 99 7.49 11.80 12.10
N HIS A 100 7.26 11.60 10.79
CA HIS A 100 6.18 12.27 10.06
C HIS A 100 4.81 11.84 10.59
N ARG A 101 4.61 10.54 10.80
CA ARG A 101 3.40 9.99 11.42
C ARG A 101 3.18 10.60 12.81
N THR A 102 4.22 10.68 13.64
CA THR A 102 4.14 11.30 14.97
C THR A 102 3.78 12.78 14.89
N ALA A 103 4.33 13.53 13.93
CA ALA A 103 4.03 14.94 13.75
C ALA A 103 2.62 15.20 13.22
N LEU A 104 2.16 14.42 12.24
CA LEU A 104 0.78 14.45 11.74
C LEU A 104 -0.19 14.08 12.86
N LEU A 105 0.11 13.03 13.63
CA LEU A 105 -0.66 12.61 14.81
C LEU A 105 -0.78 13.72 15.84
N ARG A 106 0.33 14.38 16.18
CA ARG A 106 0.33 15.50 17.11
C ARG A 106 -0.59 16.60 16.61
N TRP A 107 -0.51 16.94 15.32
CA TRP A 107 -1.38 17.94 14.72
C TRP A 107 -2.86 17.53 14.73
N VAL A 108 -3.22 16.34 14.22
CA VAL A 108 -4.60 15.82 14.23
C VAL A 108 -5.17 15.80 15.65
N SER A 109 -4.36 15.42 16.65
CA SER A 109 -4.79 15.42 18.05
C SER A 109 -5.08 16.82 18.63
N THR A 110 -4.72 17.91 17.95
CA THR A 110 -5.04 19.29 18.34
C THR A 110 -6.26 19.90 17.62
N VAL A 111 -6.78 19.25 16.57
CA VAL A 111 -7.91 19.74 15.77
C VAL A 111 -9.19 19.82 16.63
N PRO A 112 -9.86 20.98 16.77
CA PRO A 112 -11.08 21.10 17.59
C PRO A 112 -12.17 20.12 17.13
N THR A 113 -12.83 19.42 18.07
CA THR A 113 -13.89 18.44 17.76
C THR A 113 -15.21 18.88 18.39
N PRO A 114 -15.98 19.76 17.72
CA PRO A 114 -17.29 20.17 18.22
C PRO A 114 -18.22 18.94 18.29
N PRO A 115 -19.22 18.91 19.19
CA PRO A 115 -20.11 17.75 19.32
C PRO A 115 -21.00 17.52 18.10
N MET A 116 -21.24 18.55 17.29
CA MET A 116 -22.07 18.49 16.07
C MET A 116 -21.38 19.25 14.93
N GLY A 117 -21.76 18.93 13.69
CA GLY A 117 -21.24 19.61 12.50
C GLY A 117 -19.75 19.39 12.23
N GLN A 118 -19.20 18.25 12.70
CA GLN A 118 -17.78 17.95 12.51
C GLN A 118 -17.44 17.78 11.02
N SER A 119 -16.39 18.47 10.56
CA SER A 119 -15.74 18.16 9.28
C SER A 119 -15.14 16.75 9.30
N ALA A 120 -14.75 16.23 8.14
CA ALA A 120 -14.15 14.91 8.07
C ALA A 120 -12.83 14.81 8.85
N LEU A 121 -11.97 15.83 8.75
CA LEU A 121 -10.77 15.96 9.58
C LEU A 121 -11.09 15.99 11.07
N GLN A 122 -12.14 16.70 11.48
CA GLN A 122 -12.57 16.74 12.87
C GLN A 122 -13.09 15.37 13.34
N LYS A 123 -13.82 14.62 12.52
CA LYS A 123 -14.22 13.24 12.85
C LYS A 123 -13.01 12.33 13.02
N ALA A 124 -12.00 12.46 12.16
CA ALA A 124 -10.76 11.70 12.27
C ALA A 124 -9.99 12.04 13.55
N ALA A 125 -9.92 13.32 13.91
CA ALA A 125 -9.34 13.78 15.16
C ALA A 125 -10.10 13.28 16.39
N ALA A 126 -11.44 13.30 16.34
CA ALA A 126 -12.29 12.78 17.40
C ALA A 126 -12.07 11.27 17.60
N LEU A 127 -12.02 10.52 16.50
CA LEU A 127 -11.77 9.08 16.50
C LEU A 127 -10.37 8.75 17.04
N LEU A 128 -9.34 9.47 16.60
CA LEU A 128 -7.98 9.30 17.10
C LEU A 128 -7.93 9.51 18.62
N ARG A 129 -8.54 10.58 19.13
CA ARG A 129 -8.62 10.84 20.57
C ARG A 129 -9.40 9.78 21.31
N ALA A 130 -10.51 9.29 20.75
CA ALA A 130 -11.29 8.22 21.34
C ALA A 130 -10.46 6.93 21.48
N CYS A 131 -9.74 6.54 20.43
CA CYS A 131 -8.83 5.40 20.45
C CYS A 131 -7.71 5.56 21.50
N MET A 132 -7.06 6.73 21.52
CA MET A 132 -6.03 7.05 22.52
C MET A 132 -6.55 7.09 23.97
N ARG A 133 -7.81 7.46 24.17
CA ARG A 133 -8.45 7.47 25.49
C ARG A 133 -8.77 6.07 25.99
N LEU A 134 -9.40 5.23 25.16
CA LEU A 134 -9.73 3.83 25.50
C LEU A 134 -8.47 3.08 25.98
N THR A 135 -7.39 3.32 25.26
CA THR A 135 -6.12 2.67 25.49
C THR A 135 -5.38 3.21 26.72
N SER A 136 -5.38 4.53 26.98
CA SER A 136 -4.74 5.12 28.16
C SER A 136 -5.50 4.90 29.47
N GLN A 137 -6.83 4.87 29.43
CA GLN A 137 -7.67 4.78 30.64
C GLN A 137 -7.94 3.36 31.11
N LYS A 138 -7.40 2.33 30.43
CA LYS A 138 -7.75 0.91 30.66
C LYS A 138 -9.26 0.68 30.70
N HIS A 139 -10.01 1.49 29.95
CA HIS A 139 -11.46 1.40 29.94
C HIS A 139 -11.87 0.21 29.07
N GLU A 140 -12.83 -0.56 29.56
CA GLU A 140 -13.43 -1.67 28.82
C GLU A 140 -14.79 -1.21 28.31
N ASP A 141 -14.93 -1.10 26.99
CA ASP A 141 -16.20 -0.83 26.32
C ASP A 141 -16.82 -2.16 25.85
N LEU A 142 -17.24 -2.97 26.83
CA LEU A 142 -17.81 -4.29 26.56
C LEU A 142 -19.17 -4.19 25.87
N ASP A 143 -19.88 -3.09 26.08
CA ASP A 143 -21.17 -2.83 25.46
C ASP A 143 -21.03 -2.56 23.96
N ALA A 144 -19.93 -1.93 23.51
CA ALA A 144 -19.61 -1.87 22.10
C ALA A 144 -19.39 -3.26 21.48
N ILE A 145 -18.64 -4.15 22.15
CA ILE A 145 -18.44 -5.54 21.67
C ILE A 145 -19.78 -6.28 21.55
N ARG A 146 -20.61 -6.22 22.61
CA ARG A 146 -21.95 -6.82 22.63
C ARG A 146 -22.86 -6.21 21.56
N GLY A 147 -22.75 -4.90 21.33
CA GLY A 147 -23.49 -4.17 20.30
C GLY A 147 -23.19 -4.70 18.91
N VAL A 148 -21.91 -4.90 18.57
CA VAL A 148 -21.50 -5.47 17.27
C VAL A 148 -22.00 -6.90 17.10
N LEU A 149 -21.85 -7.75 18.13
CA LEU A 149 -22.35 -9.13 18.11
C LEU A 149 -23.87 -9.16 17.90
N LYS A 150 -24.62 -8.33 18.64
CA LYS A 150 -26.08 -8.22 18.54
C LYS A 150 -26.53 -7.70 17.17
N ALA A 151 -25.89 -6.67 16.64
CA ALA A 151 -26.20 -6.12 15.32
C ALA A 151 -25.98 -7.17 14.22
N GLY A 152 -24.94 -8.00 14.38
CA GLY A 152 -24.64 -9.12 13.50
C GLY A 152 -25.49 -10.37 13.70
N GLY A 153 -26.43 -10.39 14.65
CA GLY A 153 -27.18 -11.61 14.98
C GLY A 153 -26.32 -12.76 15.54
N LEU A 154 -25.11 -12.47 16.04
CA LEU A 154 -24.17 -13.46 16.55
C LEU A 154 -24.43 -13.73 18.04
N PRO A 155 -24.90 -14.93 18.41
CA PRO A 155 -25.29 -15.23 19.79
C PRO A 155 -24.08 -15.56 20.70
N PHE A 156 -22.90 -14.98 20.50
CA PHE A 156 -21.71 -15.28 21.32
C PHE A 156 -21.83 -14.72 22.75
N PRO A 157 -21.43 -15.46 23.80
CA PRO A 157 -20.78 -16.79 23.81
C PRO A 157 -21.75 -17.98 23.82
N ASN A 158 -23.05 -17.75 23.69
CA ASN A 158 -24.03 -18.83 23.62
C ASN A 158 -23.87 -19.61 22.31
N MET A 159 -24.22 -20.90 22.35
CA MET A 159 -24.23 -21.76 21.16
C MET A 159 -25.64 -22.32 20.95
N PRO A 160 -26.62 -21.46 20.62
CA PRO A 160 -27.96 -21.95 20.34
C PRO A 160 -27.92 -22.83 19.09
N SER A 161 -28.80 -23.84 19.05
CA SER A 161 -29.08 -24.55 17.81
C SER A 161 -29.50 -23.54 16.74
N THR A 162 -28.76 -23.51 15.64
CA THR A 162 -28.96 -22.55 14.55
C THR A 162 -28.83 -23.26 13.21
N SER A 163 -29.25 -22.61 12.13
CA SER A 163 -29.12 -23.13 10.77
C SER A 163 -27.90 -22.53 10.07
N THR A 164 -27.34 -23.24 9.08
CA THR A 164 -26.27 -22.68 8.23
C THR A 164 -26.70 -21.36 7.58
N TYR A 165 -27.98 -21.25 7.19
CA TYR A 165 -28.56 -20.01 6.66
C TYR A 165 -28.43 -18.84 7.64
N ALA A 166 -28.78 -19.04 8.92
CA ALA A 166 -28.68 -17.99 9.94
C ALA A 166 -27.24 -17.58 10.22
N VAL A 167 -26.29 -18.52 10.15
CA VAL A 167 -24.85 -18.21 10.29
C VAL A 167 -24.35 -17.39 9.10
N ILE A 168 -24.70 -17.77 7.86
CA ILE A 168 -24.35 -16.99 6.66
C ILE A 168 -25.00 -15.60 6.71
N GLN A 169 -26.26 -15.50 7.14
CA GLN A 169 -26.94 -14.22 7.34
C GLN A 169 -26.16 -13.34 8.33
N SER A 170 -25.75 -13.90 9.47
CA SER A 170 -24.96 -13.18 10.47
C SER A 170 -23.62 -12.69 9.90
N ILE A 171 -22.94 -13.50 9.08
CA ILE A 171 -21.70 -13.11 8.40
C ILE A 171 -21.95 -11.94 7.45
N VAL A 172 -23.04 -11.98 6.68
CA VAL A 172 -23.43 -10.90 5.76
C VAL A 172 -23.78 -9.62 6.52
N ASP A 173 -24.52 -9.74 7.62
CA ASP A 173 -24.93 -8.60 8.43
C ASP A 173 -23.71 -7.92 9.07
N VAL A 174 -22.80 -8.69 9.65
CA VAL A 174 -21.53 -8.16 10.20
C VAL A 174 -20.64 -7.52 9.12
N ASN A 175 -20.64 -8.06 7.90
CA ASN A 175 -19.94 -7.44 6.76
C ASN A 175 -20.48 -6.05 6.43
N PHE A 176 -21.80 -5.90 6.33
CA PHE A 176 -22.40 -4.64 5.91
C PHE A 176 -22.57 -3.63 7.06
N ASP A 177 -22.95 -4.09 8.25
CA ASP A 177 -23.30 -3.22 9.38
C ASP A 177 -22.07 -2.81 10.19
N ALA A 178 -21.05 -3.67 10.26
CA ALA A 178 -19.83 -3.42 11.02
C ALA A 178 -18.55 -3.33 10.16
N GLY A 179 -18.63 -3.64 8.86
CA GLY A 179 -17.43 -3.68 8.00
C GLY A 179 -16.46 -4.81 8.35
N ILE A 180 -16.91 -5.81 9.11
CA ILE A 180 -16.09 -6.93 9.57
C ILE A 180 -16.36 -8.12 8.66
N ALA A 181 -15.31 -8.76 8.14
CA ALA A 181 -15.42 -9.90 7.23
C ALA A 181 -14.89 -11.19 7.90
N PRO A 182 -15.73 -11.98 8.60
CA PRO A 182 -15.26 -13.16 9.33
C PRO A 182 -14.76 -14.29 8.43
N LEU A 183 -15.50 -14.65 7.39
CA LEU A 183 -15.14 -15.77 6.50
C LEU A 183 -14.85 -15.32 5.08
N PHE A 184 -15.55 -14.29 4.63
CA PHE A 184 -15.37 -13.71 3.31
C PHE A 184 -15.75 -12.24 3.38
N ARG A 185 -15.17 -11.48 2.46
CA ARG A 185 -15.45 -10.06 2.29
C ARG A 185 -16.44 -9.89 1.15
N LEU A 186 -17.50 -9.15 1.43
CA LEU A 186 -18.40 -8.61 0.42
C LEU A 186 -18.02 -7.16 0.15
N THR A 187 -17.68 -6.83 -1.09
CA THR A 187 -17.33 -5.45 -1.46
C THR A 187 -17.91 -5.08 -2.80
N ALA A 188 -18.45 -3.87 -2.94
CA ALA A 188 -18.81 -3.33 -4.24
C ALA A 188 -17.57 -2.72 -4.90
N GLY A 189 -17.40 -2.94 -6.20
CA GLY A 189 -16.31 -2.36 -6.98
C GLY A 189 -16.72 -2.16 -8.43
N LYS A 190 -15.91 -1.44 -9.21
CA LYS A 190 -16.12 -1.31 -10.66
C LYS A 190 -16.10 -2.70 -11.30
N ASP A 191 -17.01 -2.97 -12.22
CA ASP A 191 -17.05 -4.27 -12.92
C ASP A 191 -15.72 -4.51 -13.66
N LEU A 192 -14.95 -5.51 -13.23
CA LEU A 192 -13.65 -5.86 -13.82
C LEU A 192 -13.79 -6.46 -15.22
N LEU A 193 -14.95 -7.03 -15.56
CA LEU A 193 -15.19 -7.67 -16.86
C LEU A 193 -15.64 -6.66 -17.91
N SER A 194 -16.60 -5.80 -17.57
CA SER A 194 -17.13 -4.82 -18.53
C SER A 194 -16.44 -3.45 -18.45
N GLY A 195 -15.74 -3.17 -17.36
CA GLY A 195 -15.23 -1.82 -17.04
C GLY A 195 -16.35 -0.80 -16.79
N LYS A 196 -17.62 -1.21 -16.75
CA LYS A 196 -18.80 -0.32 -16.66
C LYS A 196 -19.68 -0.72 -15.49
N GLY A 197 -20.11 0.28 -14.73
CA GLY A 197 -20.96 0.05 -13.56
C GLY A 197 -20.21 -0.58 -12.39
N TYR A 198 -20.98 -1.00 -11.39
CA TYR A 198 -20.48 -1.61 -10.17
C TYR A 198 -21.05 -3.01 -10.03
N MET A 199 -20.25 -3.90 -9.45
CA MET A 199 -20.63 -5.26 -9.13
C MET A 199 -20.20 -5.60 -7.71
N LEU A 200 -20.92 -6.54 -7.12
CA LEU A 200 -20.55 -7.10 -5.83
C LEU A 200 -19.46 -8.16 -6.04
N TYR A 201 -18.40 -8.07 -5.25
CA TYR A 201 -17.30 -9.01 -5.24
C TYR A 201 -17.36 -9.83 -3.96
N LEU A 202 -17.08 -11.10 -4.12
CA LEU A 202 -16.88 -12.03 -3.05
C LEU A 202 -15.39 -12.41 -3.02
N ALA A 203 -14.72 -11.97 -1.96
CA ALA A 203 -13.27 -12.09 -1.80
C ALA A 203 -12.92 -12.87 -0.53
N PRO A 204 -11.76 -13.57 -0.50
CA PRO A 204 -11.25 -14.14 0.74
C PRO A 204 -11.05 -13.08 1.83
N ALA A 205 -11.31 -13.46 3.07
CA ALA A 205 -11.05 -12.61 4.23
C ALA A 205 -9.72 -13.02 4.89
N TYR A 206 -8.59 -12.48 4.44
CA TYR A 206 -7.25 -12.87 4.93
C TYR A 206 -7.05 -12.74 6.45
N ASP A 207 -7.82 -11.88 7.10
CA ASP A 207 -7.80 -11.72 8.56
C ASP A 207 -8.20 -13.01 9.30
N ILE A 208 -9.00 -13.90 8.67
CA ILE A 208 -9.38 -15.18 9.27
C ILE A 208 -8.20 -16.14 9.39
N VAL A 209 -7.26 -16.09 8.45
CA VAL A 209 -6.02 -16.88 8.48
C VAL A 209 -5.14 -16.38 9.62
N THR A 210 -5.01 -15.06 9.75
CA THR A 210 -4.27 -14.44 10.85
C THR A 210 -4.88 -14.81 12.21
N PHE A 211 -6.21 -14.85 12.30
CA PHE A 211 -6.90 -15.31 13.50
C PHE A 211 -6.66 -16.80 13.78
N ALA A 212 -6.70 -17.64 12.75
CA ALA A 212 -6.47 -19.08 12.90
C ALA A 212 -5.05 -19.39 13.39
N ASP A 213 -4.05 -18.72 12.81
CA ASP A 213 -2.65 -18.79 13.24
C ASP A 213 -2.47 -18.29 14.67
N PHE A 214 -3.14 -17.19 15.02
CA PHE A 214 -3.14 -16.67 16.39
C PHE A 214 -3.69 -17.70 17.39
N LEU A 215 -4.85 -18.31 17.10
CA LEU A 215 -5.40 -19.37 17.96
C LEU A 215 -4.48 -20.59 18.02
N GLN A 216 -3.80 -20.93 16.92
CA GLN A 216 -2.85 -22.03 16.91
C GLN A 216 -1.63 -21.78 17.79
N GLN A 217 -1.09 -20.57 17.77
CA GLN A 217 0.00 -20.18 18.68
C GLN A 217 -0.45 -20.25 20.15
N MET A 218 -1.71 -19.90 20.41
CA MET A 218 -2.31 -20.03 21.75
C MET A 218 -2.54 -21.49 22.15
N ILE A 219 -2.86 -22.38 21.20
CA ILE A 219 -2.97 -23.83 21.43
C ILE A 219 -1.60 -24.40 21.80
N VAL A 220 -0.55 -24.05 21.03
CA VAL A 220 0.82 -24.53 21.26
C VAL A 220 1.38 -24.06 22.61
N SER A 221 0.97 -22.87 23.08
CA SER A 221 1.37 -22.34 24.38
C SER A 221 0.46 -22.73 25.55
N ASP A 222 -0.53 -23.60 25.33
CA ASP A 222 -1.53 -24.04 26.32
C ASP A 222 -2.35 -22.91 26.96
N ASN A 223 -2.52 -21.79 26.25
CA ASN A 223 -3.25 -20.60 26.73
C ASN A 223 -4.60 -20.38 26.03
N VAL A 224 -4.92 -21.15 24.98
CA VAL A 224 -6.13 -20.94 24.18
C VAL A 224 -7.42 -21.09 24.99
N ASP A 225 -7.46 -22.06 25.90
CA ASP A 225 -8.64 -22.35 26.73
C ASP A 225 -8.91 -21.19 27.71
N VAL A 226 -7.84 -20.64 28.30
CA VAL A 226 -7.90 -19.47 29.21
C VAL A 226 -8.36 -18.25 28.43
N TYR A 227 -7.79 -18.01 27.25
CA TYR A 227 -8.14 -16.85 26.42
C TYR A 227 -9.59 -16.89 25.94
N ILE A 228 -10.04 -18.00 25.36
CA ILE A 228 -11.43 -18.17 24.89
C ILE A 228 -12.40 -18.04 26.06
N ARG A 229 -12.10 -18.68 27.21
CA ARG A 229 -12.92 -18.56 28.41
C ARG A 229 -13.02 -17.10 28.86
N ARG A 230 -11.91 -16.38 28.89
CA ARG A 230 -11.90 -14.97 29.30
C ARG A 230 -12.74 -14.11 28.35
N CYS A 231 -12.63 -14.31 27.04
CA CYS A 231 -13.50 -13.63 26.06
C CYS A 231 -14.98 -13.94 26.32
N ALA A 232 -15.30 -15.20 26.62
CA ALA A 232 -16.67 -15.62 26.88
C ALA A 232 -17.22 -15.05 28.19
N GLU A 233 -16.46 -15.07 29.28
CA GLU A 233 -16.84 -14.49 30.59
C GLU A 233 -17.05 -12.98 30.52
N VAL A 234 -16.24 -12.29 29.71
CA VAL A 234 -16.32 -10.84 29.55
C VAL A 234 -17.57 -10.44 28.75
N VAL A 235 -17.91 -11.20 27.71
CA VAL A 235 -19.07 -10.90 26.87
C VAL A 235 -20.38 -11.43 27.49
N GLY A 236 -20.35 -12.62 28.09
CA GLY A 236 -21.50 -13.33 28.67
C GLY A 236 -21.49 -13.39 30.21
N GLU A 237 -21.94 -14.52 30.77
CA GLU A 237 -22.08 -14.73 32.22
C GLU A 237 -20.85 -15.41 32.86
N PRO A 238 -20.17 -14.79 33.85
CA PRO A 238 -18.92 -15.29 34.42
C PRO A 238 -18.94 -16.72 35.00
N SER A 239 -20.11 -17.27 35.32
CA SER A 239 -20.28 -18.56 36.00
C SER A 239 -20.62 -19.73 35.07
N TRP A 240 -20.64 -19.53 33.76
CA TRP A 240 -21.00 -20.60 32.81
C TRP A 240 -19.82 -21.51 32.47
N SER A 241 -20.11 -22.79 32.27
CA SER A 241 -19.10 -23.73 31.75
C SER A 241 -18.93 -23.51 30.24
N TYR A 242 -17.85 -22.84 29.85
CA TYR A 242 -17.51 -22.60 28.45
C TYR A 242 -16.78 -23.76 27.76
N SER A 243 -16.72 -24.96 28.37
CA SER A 243 -15.99 -26.10 27.82
C SER A 243 -16.51 -26.58 26.47
N ALA A 244 -17.82 -26.49 26.22
CA ALA A 244 -18.39 -26.82 24.91
C ALA A 244 -17.96 -25.79 23.85
N LEU A 245 -18.02 -24.50 24.19
CA LEU A 245 -17.61 -23.38 23.34
C LEU A 245 -16.13 -23.48 22.94
N ILE A 246 -15.26 -23.73 23.92
CA ILE A 246 -13.82 -23.88 23.71
C ILE A 246 -13.52 -25.04 22.75
N ARG A 247 -14.16 -26.21 22.95
CA ARG A 247 -13.99 -27.37 22.05
C ARG A 247 -14.47 -27.06 20.63
N ALA A 248 -15.63 -26.40 20.50
CA ALA A 248 -16.16 -26.00 19.20
C ALA A 248 -15.19 -25.07 18.47
N ILE A 249 -14.70 -24.01 19.12
CA ILE A 249 -13.76 -23.06 18.52
C ILE A 249 -12.46 -23.74 18.10
N LYS A 250 -11.87 -24.59 18.95
CA LYS A 250 -10.63 -25.33 18.61
C LYS A 250 -10.84 -26.28 17.44
N SER A 251 -11.99 -26.97 17.39
CA SER A 251 -12.33 -27.89 16.30
C SER A 251 -12.47 -27.16 14.97
N VAL A 252 -13.14 -26.00 14.95
CA VAL A 252 -13.28 -25.18 13.73
C VAL A 252 -11.93 -24.58 13.32
N ASN A 253 -11.12 -24.13 14.29
CA ASN A 253 -9.78 -23.59 14.03
C ASN A 253 -8.89 -24.59 13.27
N GLN A 254 -8.93 -25.86 13.65
CA GLN A 254 -8.15 -26.92 13.00
C GLN A 254 -8.47 -27.02 11.51
N GLN A 255 -9.74 -26.88 11.11
CA GLN A 255 -10.15 -26.88 9.70
C GLN A 255 -9.58 -25.67 8.93
N PHE A 256 -9.49 -24.49 9.56
CA PHE A 256 -8.86 -23.31 8.95
C PHE A 256 -7.33 -23.43 8.86
N LEU A 257 -6.68 -24.18 9.75
CA LEU A 257 -5.25 -24.46 9.63
C LEU A 257 -4.96 -25.42 8.48
N GLU A 258 -5.84 -26.39 8.24
CA GLU A 258 -5.76 -27.27 7.06
C GLU A 258 -5.91 -26.47 5.76
N LEU A 259 -6.81 -25.48 5.72
CA LEU A 259 -6.87 -24.50 4.62
C LEU A 259 -5.56 -23.74 4.45
N SER A 260 -5.00 -23.25 5.55
CA SER A 260 -3.78 -22.42 5.54
C SER A 260 -2.53 -23.22 5.19
N ALA A 261 -2.53 -24.54 5.43
CA ALA A 261 -1.46 -25.45 5.03
C ALA A 261 -1.57 -25.88 3.56
N THR A 262 -2.79 -26.04 3.04
CA THR A 262 -3.04 -26.45 1.66
C THR A 262 -3.04 -25.27 0.66
N ASN A 263 -2.63 -24.09 1.13
CA ASN A 263 -3.30 -22.84 0.79
C ASN A 263 -3.18 -22.37 -0.68
N PRO A 264 -4.32 -22.25 -1.39
CA PRO A 264 -4.49 -21.52 -2.64
C PRO A 264 -4.64 -20.00 -2.46
N LEU A 265 -4.50 -19.42 -1.26
CA LEU A 265 -4.46 -17.94 -1.09
C LEU A 265 -3.20 -17.28 -1.69
N LYS A 266 -2.26 -18.08 -2.20
CA LYS A 266 -1.17 -17.64 -3.10
C LYS A 266 -1.43 -18.00 -4.56
N ALA A 267 -2.52 -18.72 -4.85
CA ALA A 267 -2.86 -19.08 -6.22
C ALA A 267 -3.40 -17.83 -6.94
N GLU A 268 -3.13 -17.77 -8.23
CA GLU A 268 -3.60 -16.72 -9.13
C GLU A 268 -5.08 -16.40 -8.89
N LEU A 269 -5.39 -15.10 -8.82
CA LEU A 269 -6.75 -14.60 -8.73
C LEU A 269 -7.55 -15.00 -9.98
N LYS A 270 -8.23 -16.14 -9.90
CA LYS A 270 -9.10 -16.63 -10.98
C LYS A 270 -10.49 -16.05 -10.83
N LEU A 271 -10.73 -14.97 -11.58
CA LEU A 271 -12.08 -14.40 -11.75
C LEU A 271 -13.02 -15.45 -12.34
N SER A 272 -13.95 -15.93 -11.52
CA SER A 272 -14.95 -16.92 -11.94
C SER A 272 -16.35 -16.37 -11.76
N THR A 273 -17.13 -16.39 -12.84
CA THR A 273 -18.60 -16.23 -12.80
C THR A 273 -19.31 -17.56 -12.58
N SER A 274 -18.57 -18.69 -12.63
CA SER A 274 -19.13 -20.04 -12.78
C SER A 274 -19.49 -20.72 -11.46
N TYR A 275 -18.96 -20.25 -10.33
CA TYR A 275 -19.15 -20.87 -9.00
C TYR A 275 -20.51 -20.53 -8.38
N GLN A 276 -21.58 -20.74 -9.15
CA GLN A 276 -22.95 -20.43 -8.71
C GLN A 276 -23.78 -21.67 -8.38
N LYS A 277 -23.14 -22.79 -8.06
CA LYS A 277 -23.80 -24.08 -7.81
C LYS A 277 -23.59 -24.53 -6.37
N GLY A 278 -24.67 -24.93 -5.70
CA GLY A 278 -24.66 -25.46 -4.34
C GLY A 278 -25.58 -24.69 -3.39
N ASP A 279 -25.96 -25.35 -2.29
CA ASP A 279 -26.92 -24.81 -1.32
C ASP A 279 -26.39 -23.54 -0.64
N THR A 280 -25.09 -23.50 -0.29
CA THR A 280 -24.43 -22.32 0.27
C THR A 280 -24.58 -21.08 -0.62
N TRP A 281 -24.46 -21.27 -1.93
CA TRP A 281 -24.59 -20.17 -2.88
C TRP A 281 -26.01 -19.67 -3.03
N PHE A 282 -26.95 -20.61 -3.09
CA PHE A 282 -28.36 -20.30 -3.12
C PHE A 282 -28.77 -19.52 -1.86
N MET A 283 -28.26 -19.92 -0.69
CA MET A 283 -28.45 -19.21 0.57
C MET A 283 -27.89 -17.80 0.51
N LEU A 284 -26.62 -17.62 0.11
CA LEU A 284 -26.01 -16.29 0.00
C LEU A 284 -26.77 -15.39 -0.99
N SER A 285 -27.13 -15.91 -2.16
CA SER A 285 -27.90 -15.18 -3.17
C SER A 285 -29.25 -14.70 -2.62
N ARG A 286 -29.95 -15.56 -1.87
CA ARG A 286 -31.23 -15.23 -1.25
C ARG A 286 -31.08 -14.17 -0.15
N ILE A 287 -30.04 -14.29 0.67
CA ILE A 287 -29.73 -13.32 1.73
C ILE A 287 -29.49 -11.93 1.12
N LEU A 288 -28.66 -11.86 0.08
CA LEU A 288 -28.34 -10.61 -0.60
C LEU A 288 -29.55 -10.04 -1.34
N ALA A 289 -30.34 -10.87 -2.01
CA ALA A 289 -31.58 -10.43 -2.67
C ALA A 289 -32.57 -9.81 -1.68
N ASN A 290 -32.74 -10.42 -0.50
CA ASN A 290 -33.56 -9.89 0.57
C ASN A 290 -33.01 -8.56 1.10
N ARG A 291 -31.69 -8.47 1.33
CA ARG A 291 -31.05 -7.31 1.95
C ARG A 291 -31.01 -6.08 1.04
N PHE A 292 -30.87 -6.27 -0.27
CA PHE A 292 -30.86 -5.18 -1.25
C PHE A 292 -32.23 -4.90 -1.88
N GLU A 293 -33.30 -5.52 -1.35
CA GLU A 293 -34.65 -5.40 -1.88
C GLU A 293 -34.70 -5.59 -3.40
N ILE A 294 -33.93 -6.56 -3.93
CA ILE A 294 -33.86 -6.80 -5.38
C ILE A 294 -35.20 -7.38 -5.82
N VAL A 295 -36.10 -6.51 -6.28
CA VAL A 295 -37.45 -6.89 -6.73
C VAL A 295 -37.36 -7.57 -8.11
N GLY A 296 -37.74 -8.84 -8.19
CA GLY A 296 -37.93 -9.59 -9.44
C GLY A 296 -37.16 -10.91 -9.52
N THR A 297 -37.10 -11.49 -10.73
CA THR A 297 -36.38 -12.74 -11.03
C THR A 297 -34.89 -12.55 -11.27
N ALA A 298 -34.39 -11.31 -11.18
CA ALA A 298 -32.98 -11.00 -11.36
C ALA A 298 -32.17 -11.61 -10.22
N LYS A 299 -31.36 -12.64 -10.54
CA LYS A 299 -30.41 -13.20 -9.59
C LYS A 299 -29.28 -12.20 -9.40
N PRO A 300 -28.91 -11.83 -8.16
CA PRO A 300 -27.73 -10.99 -7.94
C PRO A 300 -26.52 -11.69 -8.55
N THR A 301 -25.85 -11.01 -9.48
CA THR A 301 -24.56 -11.44 -10.03
C THR A 301 -23.44 -10.80 -9.21
N PHE A 302 -22.61 -11.63 -8.60
CA PHE A 302 -21.34 -11.25 -7.99
C PHE A 302 -20.19 -11.92 -8.74
N LEU A 303 -18.99 -11.35 -8.61
CA LEU A 303 -17.75 -12.01 -9.03
C LEU A 303 -17.04 -12.65 -7.85
N VAL A 304 -16.62 -13.90 -8.04
CA VAL A 304 -15.79 -14.63 -7.08
C VAL A 304 -14.33 -14.41 -7.45
N LEU A 305 -13.55 -13.82 -6.53
CA LEU A 305 -12.13 -13.53 -6.77
C LEU A 305 -11.23 -14.77 -6.61
N ASP A 306 -11.65 -15.75 -5.80
CA ASP A 306 -10.89 -16.97 -5.53
C ASP A 306 -11.83 -18.18 -5.42
N ASP A 307 -12.13 -18.79 -6.56
CA ASP A 307 -13.03 -19.94 -6.66
C ASP A 307 -12.57 -21.15 -5.82
N ALA A 308 -11.25 -21.33 -5.64
CA ALA A 308 -10.71 -22.45 -4.86
C ALA A 308 -10.99 -22.25 -3.36
N TYR A 309 -10.79 -21.04 -2.85
CA TYR A 309 -11.14 -20.68 -1.48
C TYR A 309 -12.63 -20.89 -1.17
N PHE A 310 -13.52 -20.47 -2.07
CA PHE A 310 -14.97 -20.65 -1.85
C PHE A 310 -15.43 -22.10 -1.99
N ARG A 311 -14.80 -22.89 -2.86
CA ARG A 311 -15.00 -24.35 -2.90
C ARG A 311 -14.61 -25.02 -1.59
N PHE A 312 -13.50 -24.59 -1.00
CA PHE A 312 -13.10 -25.07 0.31
C PHE A 312 -14.10 -24.66 1.39
N LEU A 313 -14.49 -23.39 1.45
CA LEU A 313 -15.48 -22.93 2.43
C LEU A 313 -16.79 -23.72 2.34
N ALA A 314 -17.28 -23.98 1.13
CA ALA A 314 -18.48 -24.80 0.93
C ALA A 314 -18.30 -26.22 1.51
N ARG A 315 -17.27 -26.94 1.06
CA ARG A 315 -17.09 -28.38 1.34
C ARG A 315 -16.53 -28.69 2.72
N SER A 316 -15.69 -27.82 3.26
CA SER A 316 -14.92 -28.08 4.48
C SER A 316 -15.44 -27.30 5.68
N ILE A 317 -16.18 -26.20 5.45
CA ILE A 317 -16.69 -25.34 6.52
C ILE A 317 -18.21 -25.38 6.60
N PHE A 318 -18.94 -25.07 5.52
CA PHE A 318 -20.40 -24.95 5.57
C PHE A 318 -21.15 -26.29 5.58
N GLU A 319 -20.65 -27.30 4.86
CA GLU A 319 -21.27 -28.63 4.79
C GLU A 319 -21.01 -29.51 6.03
N PRO A 320 -19.77 -29.65 6.55
CA PRO A 320 -19.49 -30.64 7.58
C PRO A 320 -19.57 -30.08 9.01
N LEU A 321 -19.49 -28.77 9.21
CA LEU A 321 -19.49 -28.19 10.56
C LEU A 321 -20.90 -27.99 11.08
N GLU A 322 -21.09 -28.30 12.36
CA GLU A 322 -22.31 -27.93 13.07
C GLU A 322 -22.47 -26.39 13.05
N PRO A 323 -23.64 -25.86 12.63
CA PRO A 323 -23.84 -24.41 12.52
C PRO A 323 -23.60 -23.67 13.84
N ALA A 324 -23.91 -24.27 14.98
CA ALA A 324 -23.65 -23.68 16.30
C ALA A 324 -22.14 -23.51 16.56
N SER A 325 -21.32 -24.48 16.15
CA SER A 325 -19.86 -24.42 16.27
C SER A 325 -19.27 -23.35 15.34
N LEU A 326 -19.77 -23.24 14.12
CA LEU A 326 -19.34 -22.19 13.19
C LEU A 326 -19.75 -20.79 13.67
N SER A 327 -20.97 -20.66 14.19
CA SER A 327 -21.47 -19.40 14.80
C SER A 327 -20.59 -18.95 15.97
N ALA A 328 -20.22 -19.89 16.85
CA ALA A 328 -19.29 -19.64 17.94
C ALA A 328 -17.91 -19.16 17.46
N TYR A 329 -17.37 -19.80 16.43
CA TYR A 329 -16.08 -19.43 15.85
C TYR A 329 -16.11 -18.03 15.23
N VAL A 330 -17.16 -17.70 14.47
CA VAL A 330 -17.38 -16.35 13.91
C VAL A 330 -17.54 -15.31 15.01
N GLY A 331 -18.31 -15.62 16.07
CA GLY A 331 -18.45 -14.76 17.24
C GLY A 331 -17.11 -14.51 17.92
N MET A 332 -16.30 -15.55 18.12
CA MET A 332 -14.96 -15.42 18.70
C MET A 332 -14.03 -14.57 17.84
N TYR A 333 -14.08 -14.73 16.51
CA TYR A 333 -13.33 -13.87 15.58
C TYR A 333 -13.72 -12.39 15.74
N VAL A 334 -15.02 -12.09 15.80
CA VAL A 334 -15.51 -10.72 16.02
C VAL A 334 -15.03 -10.18 17.37
N VAL A 335 -15.09 -10.97 18.44
CA VAL A 335 -14.56 -10.56 19.75
C VAL A 335 -13.07 -10.32 19.69
N TRP A 336 -12.28 -11.19 19.05
CA TRP A 336 -10.84 -11.00 18.89
C TRP A 336 -10.51 -9.72 18.10
N LEU A 337 -11.26 -9.43 17.03
CA LEU A 337 -11.02 -8.24 16.22
C LEU A 337 -11.43 -6.95 16.96
N VAL A 338 -12.63 -6.92 17.54
CA VAL A 338 -13.19 -5.73 18.20
C VAL A 338 -12.57 -5.48 19.57
N SER A 339 -12.16 -6.53 20.30
CA SER A 339 -11.49 -6.38 21.60
C SER A 339 -10.23 -5.53 21.52
N ARG A 340 -9.53 -5.55 20.39
CA ARG A 340 -8.41 -4.64 20.15
C ARG A 340 -8.85 -3.19 20.34
N LEU A 341 -10.01 -2.81 19.83
CA LEU A 341 -10.53 -1.45 19.89
C LEU A 341 -11.23 -1.14 21.23
N ALA A 342 -11.82 -2.15 21.87
CA ALA A 342 -12.77 -1.95 22.96
C ALA A 342 -12.31 -2.46 24.34
N SER A 343 -11.33 -3.35 24.44
CA SER A 343 -10.89 -3.91 25.73
C SER A 343 -9.40 -4.21 25.75
N ASN A 344 -8.66 -3.41 26.53
CA ASN A 344 -7.24 -3.66 26.79
C ASN A 344 -7.02 -5.01 27.46
N ASN A 345 -7.86 -5.40 28.42
CA ASN A 345 -7.66 -6.68 29.12
C ASN A 345 -7.83 -7.85 28.16
N LEU A 346 -8.80 -7.82 27.25
CA LEU A 346 -8.92 -8.86 26.24
C LEU A 346 -7.75 -8.80 25.24
N ALA A 347 -7.42 -7.63 24.72
CA ALA A 347 -6.35 -7.46 23.74
C ALA A 347 -4.96 -7.88 24.25
N TYR A 348 -4.66 -7.63 25.53
CA TYR A 348 -3.34 -7.89 26.15
C TYR A 348 -3.32 -9.09 27.10
N SER A 349 -4.44 -9.81 27.31
CA SER A 349 -4.45 -11.03 28.13
C SER A 349 -3.66 -12.21 27.53
N THR A 350 -3.00 -12.01 26.38
CA THR A 350 -2.24 -13.07 25.71
C THR A 350 -0.76 -13.02 26.07
N PRO A 351 -0.18 -14.11 26.59
CA PRO A 351 1.27 -14.24 26.83
C PRO A 351 2.08 -14.48 25.54
N ALA A 352 1.48 -14.34 24.34
CA ALA A 352 2.20 -14.41 23.08
C ALA A 352 3.11 -13.18 22.94
N GLU A 353 4.35 -13.26 23.45
CA GLU A 353 5.34 -12.17 23.48
C GLU A 353 5.58 -11.51 22.12
N ASN A 354 5.45 -12.26 21.02
CA ASN A 354 5.64 -11.75 19.66
C ASN A 354 4.43 -10.95 19.14
N PHE A 355 3.21 -11.30 19.57
CA PHE A 355 1.99 -10.60 19.17
C PHE A 355 1.78 -9.33 20.00
N THR A 356 2.13 -9.39 21.29
CA THR A 356 2.01 -8.25 22.20
C THR A 356 2.98 -7.12 21.86
N ARG A 357 4.19 -7.40 21.37
CA ARG A 357 5.14 -6.34 20.96
C ARG A 357 4.61 -5.40 19.88
N SER A 358 3.81 -5.88 18.93
CA SER A 358 3.17 -5.00 17.91
C SER A 358 1.97 -4.23 18.46
N LEU A 359 1.34 -4.73 19.53
CA LEU A 359 0.22 -4.07 20.21
C LEU A 359 0.67 -3.01 21.22
N VAL A 360 1.89 -3.11 21.77
CA VAL A 360 2.43 -2.18 22.79
C VAL A 360 2.50 -0.74 22.26
N ASP A 361 2.73 -0.56 20.95
CA ASP A 361 2.75 0.75 20.32
C ASP A 361 1.34 1.21 19.95
N LEU A 362 0.64 1.69 20.99
CA LEU A 362 -0.68 2.29 20.98
C LEU A 362 -0.94 3.28 19.84
N TRP A 363 0.08 4.11 19.59
CA TRP A 363 0.02 5.26 18.71
C TRP A 363 -0.02 4.83 17.22
N PRO A 364 0.94 4.04 16.72
CA PRO A 364 0.87 3.46 15.38
C PRO A 364 -0.43 2.72 15.09
N ARG A 365 -1.00 2.04 16.10
CA ARG A 365 -2.23 1.30 15.95
C ARG A 365 -3.44 2.21 15.76
N CYS A 366 -3.69 3.13 16.70
CA CYS A 366 -4.77 4.11 16.57
C CYS A 366 -4.62 4.95 15.30
N PHE A 367 -3.38 5.26 14.91
CA PHE A 367 -3.12 5.93 13.64
C PHE A 367 -3.52 5.08 12.45
N SER A 368 -3.11 3.82 12.40
CA SER A 368 -3.44 2.92 11.30
C SER A 368 -4.95 2.79 11.14
N ASP A 369 -5.69 2.65 12.25
CA ASP A 369 -7.15 2.53 12.24
C ASP A 369 -7.80 3.82 11.71
N VAL A 370 -7.38 4.98 12.21
CA VAL A 370 -7.88 6.28 11.74
C VAL A 370 -7.47 6.55 10.30
N HIS A 371 -6.23 6.24 9.92
CA HIS A 371 -5.70 6.45 8.58
C HIS A 371 -6.44 5.59 7.55
N SER A 372 -6.68 4.32 7.88
CA SER A 372 -7.52 3.45 7.05
C SER A 372 -8.90 4.08 6.86
N LEU A 373 -9.57 4.51 7.93
CA LEU A 373 -10.89 5.14 7.83
C LEU A 373 -10.87 6.50 7.11
N TYR A 374 -9.80 7.27 7.26
CA TYR A 374 -9.62 8.59 6.65
C TYR A 374 -9.31 8.52 5.16
N ALA A 375 -8.67 7.44 4.70
CA ALA A 375 -8.46 7.20 3.28
C ALA A 375 -9.78 7.27 2.49
N TYR A 376 -10.92 6.98 3.13
CA TYR A 376 -12.27 6.99 2.57
C TYR A 376 -12.99 8.34 2.65
N VAL A 377 -12.38 9.38 3.19
CA VAL A 377 -12.97 10.72 3.21
C VAL A 377 -12.94 11.30 1.78
N PRO A 378 -14.11 11.57 1.16
CA PRO A 378 -14.18 12.02 -0.23
C PRO A 378 -13.58 13.41 -0.47
N ASP A 379 -13.51 14.25 0.56
CA ASP A 379 -12.88 15.57 0.50
C ASP A 379 -11.35 15.46 0.68
N GLN A 380 -10.67 14.87 -0.31
CA GLN A 380 -9.23 15.08 -0.46
C GLN A 380 -8.87 16.52 -0.84
N ASP A 381 -9.87 17.34 -1.15
CA ASP A 381 -9.77 18.80 -1.24
C ASP A 381 -9.82 19.50 0.13
N ASP A 382 -9.82 18.76 1.26
CA ASP A 382 -9.67 19.36 2.59
C ASP A 382 -8.27 20.00 2.69
N THR A 383 -8.22 21.25 2.25
CA THR A 383 -7.06 22.13 2.31
C THR A 383 -6.47 22.14 3.70
N ASP A 384 -7.27 21.93 4.76
CA ASP A 384 -6.74 21.88 6.13
C ASP A 384 -5.94 20.60 6.39
N TYR A 385 -6.32 19.45 5.84
CA TYR A 385 -5.54 18.22 5.94
C TYR A 385 -4.25 18.32 5.12
N VAL A 386 -4.36 18.80 3.89
CA VAL A 386 -3.20 19.00 3.02
C VAL A 386 -2.29 20.06 3.65
N ASP A 387 -2.78 21.22 4.06
CA ASP A 387 -2.02 22.26 4.76
C ASP A 387 -1.49 21.79 6.10
N GLY A 388 -2.19 20.91 6.82
CA GLY A 388 -1.71 20.24 8.03
C GLY A 388 -0.51 19.34 7.73
N PHE A 389 -0.67 18.40 6.80
CA PHE A 389 0.38 17.49 6.34
C PHE A 389 1.59 18.24 5.77
N LEU A 390 1.33 19.29 4.98
CA LEU A 390 2.32 20.15 4.36
C LEU A 390 2.95 21.11 5.37
N SER A 391 2.24 21.60 6.39
CA SER A 391 2.85 22.40 7.47
C SER A 391 3.81 21.57 8.33
N VAL A 392 3.52 20.28 8.50
CA VAL A 392 4.45 19.29 9.07
C VAL A 392 5.62 19.07 8.10
N SER A 393 5.34 18.98 6.80
CA SER A 393 6.30 18.76 5.72
C SER A 393 6.68 20.06 4.98
N ARG A 394 6.95 21.16 5.70
CA ARG A 394 7.08 22.55 5.15
C ARG A 394 7.93 22.75 3.89
N ILE A 395 8.86 21.83 3.59
CA ILE A 395 9.74 21.87 2.40
C ILE A 395 9.09 21.22 1.16
N THR A 396 8.18 20.26 1.37
CA THR A 396 7.39 19.58 0.32
C THR A 396 6.08 20.33 0.03
N ALA A 397 5.60 21.07 1.04
CA ALA A 397 4.40 21.91 1.06
C ALA A 397 4.13 22.74 -0.20
N GLN A 398 5.11 23.57 -0.59
CA GLN A 398 4.89 24.62 -1.58
C GLN A 398 4.72 24.09 -3.01
N TYR A 399 4.98 22.81 -3.25
CA TYR A 399 5.03 22.21 -4.59
C TYR A 399 3.99 21.10 -4.82
N VAL A 400 3.65 20.31 -3.79
CA VAL A 400 2.66 19.22 -3.92
C VAL A 400 1.24 19.76 -4.09
N THR A 401 0.91 20.92 -3.51
CA THR A 401 -0.38 21.61 -3.70
C THR A 401 -0.65 21.92 -5.18
N GLY A 402 0.37 22.21 -6.00
CA GLY A 402 0.17 22.44 -7.44
C GLY A 402 -0.08 21.16 -8.26
N LEU A 403 0.48 20.03 -7.83
CA LEU A 403 0.39 18.74 -8.52
C LEU A 403 -0.88 17.97 -8.17
N LEU A 404 -1.34 18.02 -6.91
CA LEU A 404 -2.53 17.29 -6.46
C LEU A 404 -3.85 18.02 -6.78
N PHE A 405 -3.93 19.34 -6.58
CA PHE A 405 -5.18 20.09 -6.75
C PHE A 405 -5.61 20.31 -8.21
N ASN A 406 -4.68 20.24 -9.16
CA ASN A 406 -5.04 20.34 -10.58
C ASN A 406 -5.66 19.03 -11.12
N TRP A 407 -5.60 17.96 -10.32
CA TRP A 407 -6.12 16.63 -10.66
C TRP A 407 -7.59 16.47 -10.26
N THR A 408 -8.05 17.10 -9.16
CA THR A 408 -9.42 16.99 -8.65
C THR A 408 -10.41 17.91 -9.37
N ALA A 409 -9.98 19.11 -9.79
CA ALA A 409 -10.88 20.12 -10.36
C ALA A 409 -11.47 19.81 -11.76
N ASN A 410 -10.95 18.81 -12.50
CA ASN A 410 -11.34 18.55 -13.89
C ASN A 410 -11.87 17.12 -14.17
N ALA A 411 -11.97 16.25 -13.16
CA ALA A 411 -12.41 14.87 -13.37
C ALA A 411 -13.88 14.71 -12.98
N SER A 412 -14.77 14.60 -13.97
CA SER A 412 -16.15 14.12 -13.82
C SER A 412 -16.23 12.59 -13.63
N ASP A 413 -15.12 11.95 -13.25
CA ASP A 413 -15.04 10.50 -13.11
C ASP A 413 -15.65 10.08 -11.76
N PRO A 414 -16.38 8.95 -11.72
CA PRO A 414 -16.95 8.44 -10.48
C PRO A 414 -15.84 8.05 -9.48
N PHE A 415 -16.08 8.38 -8.21
CA PHE A 415 -15.27 8.05 -7.05
C PHE A 415 -14.72 6.62 -7.12
N VAL A 416 -13.39 6.49 -7.08
CA VAL A 416 -12.71 5.20 -6.96
C VAL A 416 -12.52 4.93 -5.47
N PRO A 417 -13.23 3.95 -4.88
CA PRO A 417 -13.10 3.70 -3.46
C PRO A 417 -11.67 3.19 -3.13
N PRO A 418 -11.02 3.71 -2.07
CA PRO A 418 -9.67 3.33 -1.64
C PRO A 418 -9.45 1.86 -1.27
N PHE A 419 -10.52 1.05 -1.20
CA PHE A 419 -10.42 -0.41 -1.04
C PHE A 419 -9.56 -1.07 -2.13
N SER A 420 -9.38 -0.41 -3.28
CA SER A 420 -8.51 -0.84 -4.37
C SER A 420 -7.04 -1.01 -3.97
N THR A 421 -6.53 -0.29 -2.96
CA THR A 421 -5.12 -0.41 -2.54
C THR A 421 -4.79 -1.76 -1.90
N SER A 422 -5.80 -2.47 -1.38
CA SER A 422 -5.65 -3.81 -0.77
C SER A 422 -5.90 -4.96 -1.74
N LEU A 423 -6.41 -4.67 -2.95
CA LEU A 423 -6.65 -5.63 -4.02
C LEU A 423 -5.95 -5.09 -5.27
N PRO A 424 -4.68 -5.47 -5.52
CA PRO A 424 -3.86 -4.98 -6.64
C PRO A 424 -4.61 -4.98 -7.99
N LEU A 425 -5.50 -5.96 -8.20
CA LEU A 425 -6.33 -6.08 -9.39
C LEU A 425 -7.32 -4.93 -9.64
N MET A 426 -7.85 -4.26 -8.60
CA MET A 426 -8.85 -3.20 -8.80
C MET A 426 -8.23 -1.87 -9.27
N VAL A 427 -6.96 -1.62 -8.96
CA VAL A 427 -6.24 -0.40 -9.35
C VAL A 427 -6.00 -0.35 -10.87
N SER A 428 -5.87 -1.50 -11.55
CA SER A 428 -5.54 -1.54 -12.98
C SER A 428 -6.67 -1.01 -13.89
N THR A 429 -7.93 -1.09 -13.45
CA THR A 429 -9.10 -0.77 -14.30
C THR A 429 -9.26 0.70 -14.71
N HIS A 430 -8.42 1.58 -14.17
CA HIS A 430 -8.42 3.00 -14.52
C HIS A 430 -7.18 3.44 -15.30
N GLY A 431 -6.15 2.59 -15.45
CA GLY A 431 -4.88 2.98 -16.08
C GLY A 431 -4.22 4.20 -15.41
N LYS A 432 -4.52 4.43 -14.13
CA LYS A 432 -4.05 5.60 -13.37
C LYS A 432 -3.05 5.15 -12.32
N VAL A 433 -1.82 5.63 -12.40
CA VAL A 433 -0.80 5.42 -11.36
C VAL A 433 -1.14 6.30 -10.15
N GLN A 434 -1.52 5.67 -9.04
CA GLN A 434 -1.78 6.39 -7.79
C GLN A 434 -0.52 6.45 -6.94
N LEU A 435 -0.11 7.66 -6.57
CA LEU A 435 0.97 7.92 -5.62
C LEU A 435 0.35 8.47 -4.34
N ASN A 436 0.54 7.77 -3.22
CA ASN A 436 0.09 8.27 -1.94
C ASN A 436 1.03 9.38 -1.43
N MET A 437 0.56 10.27 -0.55
CA MET A 437 1.40 11.35 -0.02
C MET A 437 2.66 10.82 0.71
N GLU A 438 2.60 9.64 1.34
CA GLU A 438 3.76 9.00 1.97
C GLU A 438 4.86 8.65 0.95
N THR A 439 4.50 8.26 -0.28
CA THR A 439 5.46 7.98 -1.36
C THR A 439 6.12 9.25 -1.90
N VAL A 440 5.53 10.42 -1.70
CA VAL A 440 6.07 11.72 -2.12
C VAL A 440 6.76 12.45 -0.95
N ALA A 441 6.85 11.82 0.22
CA ALA A 441 7.53 12.35 1.40
C ALA A 441 9.01 11.94 1.46
N PRO A 442 9.87 12.70 2.16
CA PRO A 442 11.24 12.27 2.43
C PRO A 442 11.28 10.94 3.20
N PRO A 443 12.24 10.03 2.88
CA PRO A 443 13.34 10.22 1.94
C PRO A 443 13.05 9.93 0.47
N THR A 444 11.83 9.55 0.13
CA THR A 444 11.50 9.17 -1.24
C THR A 444 11.57 10.36 -2.21
N PHE A 445 11.09 11.53 -1.78
CA PHE A 445 11.14 12.76 -2.55
C PHE A 445 11.29 13.98 -1.66
N THR A 446 12.10 14.95 -2.10
CA THR A 446 11.94 16.35 -1.66
C THR A 446 12.34 17.27 -2.80
N TYR A 447 11.68 18.42 -2.92
CA TYR A 447 12.01 19.39 -3.97
C TYR A 447 13.47 19.89 -3.91
N ASN A 448 13.99 20.09 -2.69
CA ASN A 448 15.37 20.53 -2.44
C ASN A 448 16.39 19.38 -2.37
N ARG A 449 16.02 18.16 -2.77
CA ARG A 449 16.97 17.03 -2.81
C ARG A 449 17.79 17.03 -4.09
N SER A 450 18.87 16.26 -3.98
CA SER A 450 19.55 15.60 -5.07
C SER A 450 18.55 15.01 -6.09
N PRO A 451 18.54 15.47 -7.36
CA PRO A 451 17.86 14.73 -8.43
C PRO A 451 18.17 13.23 -8.42
N SER A 452 19.42 12.81 -8.19
CA SER A 452 19.80 11.40 -8.13
C SER A 452 19.00 10.60 -7.10
N LEU A 453 18.83 11.16 -5.89
CA LEU A 453 18.00 10.54 -4.84
C LEU A 453 16.51 10.58 -5.13
N ASN A 454 16.00 11.60 -5.82
CA ASN A 454 14.59 11.71 -6.20
C ASN A 454 14.20 10.67 -7.27
N TYR A 455 15.07 10.44 -8.26
CA TYR A 455 14.90 9.35 -9.21
C TYR A 455 14.94 8.01 -8.46
N ALA A 456 15.99 7.76 -7.69
CA ALA A 456 16.15 6.51 -6.94
C ALA A 456 15.02 6.22 -5.93
N GLY A 457 14.39 7.25 -5.36
CA GLY A 457 13.27 7.13 -4.44
C GLY A 457 11.91 7.14 -5.14
N LEU A 458 11.40 8.33 -5.47
CA LEU A 458 10.07 8.51 -6.04
C LEU A 458 9.97 7.94 -7.45
N GLY A 459 11.00 8.16 -8.28
CA GLY A 459 11.02 7.59 -9.63
C GLY A 459 10.90 6.06 -9.59
N TYR A 460 11.60 5.39 -8.67
CA TYR A 460 11.44 3.96 -8.46
C TYR A 460 10.01 3.57 -8.11
N ASN A 461 9.37 4.27 -7.17
CA ASN A 461 7.99 3.98 -6.80
C ASN A 461 7.01 4.20 -7.96
N VAL A 462 7.22 5.23 -8.79
CA VAL A 462 6.41 5.47 -9.99
C VAL A 462 6.55 4.29 -10.96
N VAL A 463 7.78 3.90 -11.29
CA VAL A 463 8.03 2.78 -12.20
C VAL A 463 7.46 1.48 -11.64
N GLN A 464 7.58 1.23 -10.34
CA GLN A 464 6.97 0.07 -9.68
C GLN A 464 5.45 0.03 -9.87
N GLN A 465 4.76 1.17 -9.74
CA GLN A 465 3.32 1.22 -9.98
C GLN A 465 2.97 1.04 -11.47
N CYS A 466 3.76 1.60 -12.39
CA CYS A 466 3.57 1.35 -13.82
C CYS A 466 3.75 -0.13 -14.16
N LEU A 467 4.83 -0.76 -13.66
CA LEU A 467 5.08 -2.19 -13.87
C LEU A 467 3.96 -3.04 -13.29
N ARG A 468 3.45 -2.71 -12.10
CA ARG A 468 2.27 -3.40 -11.57
C ARG A 468 1.11 -3.32 -12.56
N GLN A 469 0.80 -2.15 -13.11
CA GLN A 469 -0.31 -2.02 -14.06
C GLN A 469 -0.09 -2.79 -15.37
N LEU A 470 1.14 -2.79 -15.89
CA LEU A 470 1.47 -3.44 -17.16
C LEU A 470 1.52 -4.97 -17.04
N TYR A 471 1.96 -5.50 -15.90
CA TYR A 471 2.30 -6.91 -15.75
C TYR A 471 1.33 -7.71 -14.86
N LEU A 472 0.23 -7.09 -14.42
CA LEU A 472 -0.80 -7.67 -13.54
C LEU A 472 -1.66 -8.79 -14.16
N LYS A 473 -1.32 -9.34 -15.34
CA LYS A 473 -2.21 -10.31 -16.00
C LYS A 473 -1.79 -11.77 -15.90
N ASP A 474 -0.51 -12.13 -16.10
CA ASP A 474 -0.19 -13.56 -16.29
C ASP A 474 1.13 -14.08 -15.65
N ILE A 475 2.04 -13.23 -15.14
CA ILE A 475 3.41 -13.71 -14.78
C ILE A 475 3.78 -13.46 -13.29
N TRP A 476 3.05 -12.61 -12.55
CA TRP A 476 3.61 -11.94 -11.35
C TRP A 476 2.95 -12.32 -10.03
N ASP A 477 1.87 -13.10 -10.04
CA ASP A 477 1.10 -13.43 -8.84
C ASP A 477 1.63 -14.66 -8.07
N THR A 478 2.73 -15.28 -8.48
CA THR A 478 3.29 -16.47 -7.80
C THR A 478 3.80 -16.18 -6.38
N GLY A 479 3.98 -14.91 -6.01
CA GLY A 479 4.49 -14.49 -4.70
C GLY A 479 5.88 -15.05 -4.38
N ASP A 480 6.61 -15.50 -5.40
CA ASP A 480 7.96 -15.99 -5.28
C ASP A 480 8.94 -14.82 -5.24
N MET A 481 9.98 -14.97 -4.43
CA MET A 481 11.08 -14.03 -4.27
C MET A 481 11.78 -13.73 -5.61
N SER A 482 11.70 -14.66 -6.56
CA SER A 482 12.18 -14.48 -7.93
C SER A 482 11.44 -13.35 -8.67
N THR A 483 10.13 -13.24 -8.49
CA THR A 483 9.29 -12.20 -9.12
C THR A 483 9.61 -10.81 -8.57
N ASP A 484 9.75 -10.66 -7.25
CA ASP A 484 10.10 -9.37 -6.64
C ASP A 484 11.48 -8.87 -7.12
N VAL A 485 12.44 -9.79 -7.26
CA VAL A 485 13.78 -9.48 -7.77
C VAL A 485 13.74 -9.09 -9.24
N LEU A 486 12.97 -9.80 -10.07
CA LEU A 486 12.80 -9.47 -11.48
C LEU A 486 12.15 -8.08 -11.62
N GLN A 487 11.06 -7.84 -10.89
CA GLN A 487 10.36 -6.55 -10.84
C GLN A 487 11.29 -5.41 -10.46
N ALA A 488 12.07 -5.59 -9.38
CA ALA A 488 13.00 -4.57 -8.91
C ALA A 488 14.11 -4.31 -9.93
N SER A 489 14.55 -5.34 -10.66
CA SER A 489 15.60 -5.24 -11.68
C SER A 489 15.13 -4.50 -12.93
N VAL A 490 13.95 -4.85 -13.44
CA VAL A 490 13.32 -4.15 -14.57
C VAL A 490 13.07 -2.69 -14.20
N ALA A 491 12.54 -2.43 -13.00
CA ALA A 491 12.32 -1.07 -12.52
C ALA A 491 13.61 -0.28 -12.39
N ALA A 492 14.67 -0.87 -11.85
CA ALA A 492 15.97 -0.22 -11.72
C ALA A 492 16.55 0.15 -13.10
N HIS A 493 16.37 -0.70 -14.11
CA HIS A 493 16.82 -0.44 -15.48
C HIS A 493 16.08 0.73 -16.14
N ILE A 494 14.75 0.68 -16.15
CA ILE A 494 13.90 1.77 -16.70
C ILE A 494 14.24 3.09 -16.00
N LEU A 495 14.34 3.05 -14.66
CA LEU A 495 14.61 4.23 -13.86
C LEU A 495 15.99 4.81 -14.13
N TYR A 496 17.02 3.97 -14.27
CA TYR A 496 18.37 4.43 -14.56
C TYR A 496 18.43 5.11 -15.93
N ASN A 497 17.76 4.56 -16.94
CA ASN A 497 17.71 5.19 -18.26
C ASN A 497 17.01 6.55 -18.22
N ALA A 498 15.88 6.66 -17.51
CA ALA A 498 15.19 7.94 -17.30
C ALA A 498 16.07 8.97 -16.57
N TYR A 499 16.82 8.52 -15.56
CA TYR A 499 17.80 9.35 -14.85
C TYR A 499 18.92 9.83 -15.78
N MET A 500 19.47 8.95 -16.62
CA MET A 500 20.53 9.30 -17.57
C MET A 500 20.07 10.27 -18.64
N GLU A 501 18.83 10.15 -19.12
CA GLU A 501 18.27 11.09 -20.07
C GLU A 501 18.13 12.49 -19.47
N ALA A 502 17.64 12.58 -18.24
CA ALA A 502 17.56 13.85 -17.51
C ALA A 502 18.93 14.48 -17.22
N ARG A 503 19.98 13.66 -17.12
CA ARG A 503 21.35 14.13 -17.01
C ARG A 503 21.89 14.65 -18.33
N ARG A 504 21.72 13.88 -19.41
CA ARG A 504 22.18 14.25 -20.77
C ARG A 504 21.50 15.53 -21.27
N SER A 505 20.26 15.78 -20.90
CA SER A 505 19.55 17.01 -21.26
C SER A 505 20.17 18.27 -20.63
N GLY A 506 21.05 18.13 -19.63
CA GLY A 506 21.68 19.23 -18.90
C GLY A 506 20.74 20.00 -17.98
N THR A 507 19.47 19.58 -17.86
CA THR A 507 18.42 20.29 -17.09
C THR A 507 18.82 20.46 -15.61
N TYR A 508 19.56 19.50 -15.06
CA TYR A 508 19.93 19.45 -13.64
C TYR A 508 21.44 19.55 -13.39
N GLU A 509 22.23 19.94 -14.39
CA GLU A 509 23.70 19.89 -14.34
C GLU A 509 24.30 20.63 -13.12
N ALA A 510 23.81 21.83 -12.82
CA ALA A 510 24.27 22.59 -11.65
C ALA A 510 23.94 21.88 -10.31
N ARG A 511 22.80 21.17 -10.24
CA ARG A 511 22.40 20.43 -9.05
C ARG A 511 23.23 19.16 -8.89
N PHE A 512 23.52 18.45 -9.98
CA PHE A 512 24.38 17.27 -9.95
C PHE A 512 25.79 17.59 -9.44
N ARG A 513 26.39 18.72 -9.84
CA ARG A 513 27.67 19.15 -9.28
C ARG A 513 27.61 19.42 -7.78
N GLN A 514 26.53 20.04 -7.30
CA GLN A 514 26.32 20.27 -5.87
C GLN A 514 26.15 18.96 -5.07
N GLU A 515 25.63 17.89 -5.69
CA GLU A 515 25.55 16.58 -5.03
C GLU A 515 26.93 16.01 -4.74
N GLU A 516 27.85 16.09 -5.69
CA GLU A 516 29.20 15.56 -5.53
C GLU A 516 29.94 16.27 -4.39
N GLU A 517 29.87 17.60 -4.34
CA GLU A 517 30.44 18.40 -3.26
C GLU A 517 29.81 18.07 -1.89
N LYS A 518 28.49 17.84 -1.87
CA LYS A 518 27.73 17.69 -0.63
C LYS A 518 27.80 16.28 -0.03
N PHE A 519 27.78 15.25 -0.88
CA PHE A 519 27.74 13.84 -0.46
C PHE A 519 29.11 13.15 -0.60
N GLY A 520 30.08 13.77 -1.29
CA GLY A 520 31.36 13.13 -1.59
C GLY A 520 31.22 11.91 -2.51
N LEU A 521 30.13 11.85 -3.28
CA LEU A 521 29.80 10.77 -4.21
C LEU A 521 29.41 11.38 -5.55
N LYS A 522 29.86 10.78 -6.66
CA LYS A 522 29.36 11.18 -7.97
C LYS A 522 27.84 10.97 -8.05
N PRO A 523 27.11 11.76 -8.85
CA PRO A 523 25.66 11.63 -8.97
C PRO A 523 25.18 10.19 -9.29
N GLU A 524 25.89 9.46 -10.17
CA GLU A 524 25.59 8.05 -10.48
C GLU A 524 25.76 7.14 -9.26
N GLN A 525 26.83 7.33 -8.50
CA GLN A 525 27.07 6.57 -7.27
C GLN A 525 25.94 6.86 -6.25
N LEU A 526 25.56 8.13 -6.12
CA LEU A 526 24.50 8.56 -5.23
C LEU A 526 23.12 8.00 -5.65
N PHE A 527 22.85 7.89 -6.96
CA PHE A 527 21.65 7.23 -7.48
C PHE A 527 21.57 5.78 -6.99
N PHE A 528 22.64 4.99 -7.17
CA PHE A 528 22.65 3.58 -6.79
C PHE A 528 22.59 3.39 -5.26
N VAL A 529 23.29 4.22 -4.49
CA VAL A 529 23.18 4.24 -3.02
C VAL A 529 21.74 4.55 -2.61
N GLY A 530 21.13 5.56 -3.21
CA GLY A 530 19.73 5.93 -2.95
C GLY A 530 18.75 4.80 -3.24
N LEU A 531 18.96 4.08 -4.34
CA LEU A 531 18.09 2.98 -4.76
C LEU A 531 18.17 1.82 -3.77
N CYS A 532 19.39 1.42 -3.39
CA CYS A 532 19.60 0.39 -2.38
C CYS A 532 19.07 0.79 -1.00
N ALA A 533 19.31 2.05 -0.59
CA ALA A 533 18.80 2.58 0.67
C ALA A 533 17.26 2.56 0.74
N ASN A 534 16.57 2.72 -0.40
CA ASN A 534 15.12 2.61 -0.46
C ASN A 534 14.65 1.19 -0.10
N TRP A 535 15.27 0.14 -0.65
CA TRP A 535 14.97 -1.26 -0.29
C TRP A 535 15.28 -1.58 1.16
N CYS A 536 16.38 -1.05 1.70
CA CYS A 536 16.73 -1.22 3.11
C CYS A 536 15.70 -0.62 4.06
N ARG A 537 15.01 0.45 3.64
CA ARG A 537 13.91 1.06 4.40
C ARG A 537 12.62 0.26 4.26
N GLN A 538 12.20 -0.02 3.03
CA GLN A 538 10.93 -0.69 2.75
C GLN A 538 10.88 -2.11 3.35
N ASN A 539 12.00 -2.82 3.32
CA ASN A 539 12.09 -4.22 3.76
C ASN A 539 12.88 -4.38 5.07
N SER A 540 12.75 -3.43 5.99
CA SER A 540 13.45 -3.47 7.28
C SER A 540 13.08 -4.71 8.12
N HIS A 541 11.88 -5.25 7.95
CA HIS A 541 11.42 -6.50 8.57
C HIS A 541 11.93 -7.77 7.87
N GLN A 542 12.45 -7.64 6.65
CA GLN A 542 12.96 -8.74 5.82
C GLN A 542 14.34 -8.38 5.23
N PRO A 543 15.39 -8.28 6.06
CA PRO A 543 16.71 -7.83 5.61
C PRO A 543 17.33 -8.73 4.54
N ALA A 544 16.98 -10.02 4.52
CA ALA A 544 17.41 -10.95 3.48
C ALA A 544 16.85 -10.56 2.10
N LEU A 545 15.55 -10.28 2.02
CA LEU A 545 14.90 -9.80 0.79
C LEU A 545 15.49 -8.45 0.36
N ALA A 546 15.62 -7.50 1.28
CA ALA A 546 16.23 -6.18 1.00
C ALA A 546 17.63 -6.32 0.38
N LYS A 547 18.45 -7.20 0.94
CA LYS A 547 19.80 -7.51 0.49
C LYS A 547 19.80 -8.13 -0.90
N GLN A 548 18.86 -9.03 -1.18
CA GLN A 548 18.73 -9.66 -2.47
C GLN A 548 18.25 -8.68 -3.55
N LEU A 549 17.21 -7.88 -3.29
CA LEU A 549 16.76 -6.83 -4.20
C LEU A 549 17.92 -5.88 -4.53
N CYS A 550 18.64 -5.40 -3.52
CA CYS A 550 19.78 -4.52 -3.72
C CYS A 550 20.89 -5.15 -4.56
N ARG A 551 21.31 -6.37 -4.26
CA ARG A 551 22.41 -7.02 -4.98
C ARG A 551 22.02 -7.42 -6.40
N SER A 552 20.88 -8.06 -6.56
CA SER A 552 20.47 -8.64 -7.84
C SER A 552 20.10 -7.56 -8.84
N SER A 553 19.33 -6.55 -8.43
CA SER A 553 18.88 -5.49 -9.35
C SER A 553 20.00 -4.58 -9.81
N LEU A 554 21.02 -4.34 -8.98
CA LEU A 554 22.16 -3.48 -9.36
C LEU A 554 23.21 -4.20 -10.19
N ARG A 555 23.46 -5.49 -9.93
CA ARG A 555 24.43 -6.29 -10.71
C ARG A 555 24.06 -6.45 -12.19
N LEU A 556 22.79 -6.28 -12.52
CA LEU A 556 22.31 -6.33 -13.91
C LEU A 556 22.54 -5.02 -14.67
N LEU A 557 22.92 -3.94 -13.98
CA LEU A 557 23.17 -2.64 -14.58
C LEU A 557 24.67 -2.46 -14.79
N THR A 558 25.17 -2.63 -16.03
CA THR A 558 26.56 -2.27 -16.39
C THR A 558 27.02 -0.92 -15.83
N PRO A 559 26.18 0.15 -15.86
CA PRO A 559 26.59 1.44 -15.33
C PRO A 559 26.85 1.48 -13.81
N PHE A 560 26.36 0.49 -13.05
CA PHE A 560 26.73 0.33 -11.64
C PHE A 560 28.21 -0.04 -11.49
N ASP A 561 28.68 -1.00 -12.28
CA ASP A 561 30.08 -1.42 -12.29
C ASP A 561 30.98 -0.23 -12.65
N ASP A 562 30.60 0.53 -13.68
CA ASP A 562 31.34 1.73 -14.12
C ASP A 562 31.37 2.83 -13.04
N ALA A 563 30.25 3.06 -12.36
CA ALA A 563 30.14 4.10 -11.33
C ALA A 563 31.03 3.81 -10.12
N PHE A 564 31.24 2.55 -9.75
CA PHE A 564 32.05 2.14 -8.60
C PHE A 564 33.42 1.55 -8.96
N GLY A 565 33.76 1.46 -10.25
CA GLY A 565 35.01 0.87 -10.71
C GLY A 565 35.11 -0.63 -10.41
N CYS A 566 33.98 -1.34 -10.45
CA CYS A 566 33.96 -2.77 -10.17
C CYS A 566 34.48 -3.55 -11.37
N THR A 567 35.50 -4.37 -11.15
CA THR A 567 35.92 -5.36 -12.14
C THR A 567 34.88 -6.47 -12.18
N ARG A 568 34.26 -6.72 -13.34
CA ARG A 568 33.34 -7.85 -13.53
C ARG A 568 34.07 -9.16 -13.27
N SER A 569 33.96 -9.69 -12.06
CA SER A 569 34.32 -11.06 -11.76
C SER A 569 33.14 -11.94 -12.19
N GLU A 570 33.22 -12.41 -13.44
CA GLU A 570 32.41 -13.44 -14.10
C GLU A 570 31.01 -13.10 -14.68
N PRO A 571 30.61 -13.72 -15.82
CA PRO A 571 29.44 -13.35 -16.62
C PRO A 571 28.07 -13.90 -16.14
N SER A 572 27.97 -14.48 -14.94
CA SER A 572 26.92 -15.48 -14.65
C SER A 572 25.49 -14.97 -14.46
N THR A 573 25.25 -13.70 -14.11
CA THR A 573 23.88 -13.22 -13.79
C THR A 573 23.09 -12.71 -14.98
N LEU A 574 23.75 -12.15 -16.00
CA LEU A 574 23.06 -11.59 -17.17
C LEU A 574 22.51 -12.71 -18.07
N GLU A 575 23.22 -13.82 -18.18
CA GLU A 575 22.79 -14.99 -18.94
C GLU A 575 21.59 -15.70 -18.28
N THR A 576 21.53 -15.71 -16.94
CA THR A 576 20.36 -16.26 -16.21
C THR A 576 19.11 -15.41 -16.39
N VAL A 577 19.23 -14.07 -16.33
CA VAL A 577 18.08 -13.17 -16.54
C VAL A 577 17.65 -13.15 -18.01
N ALA A 578 18.59 -13.18 -18.95
CA ALA A 578 18.28 -13.34 -20.37
C ALA A 578 17.57 -14.67 -20.64
N ARG A 579 17.97 -15.78 -20.01
CA ARG A 579 17.24 -17.06 -20.10
C ARG A 579 15.86 -17.04 -19.47
N LEU A 580 15.68 -16.33 -18.35
CA LEU A 580 14.37 -16.16 -17.70
C LEU A 580 13.41 -15.29 -18.54
N LEU A 581 13.94 -14.29 -19.25
CA LEU A 581 13.17 -13.45 -20.17
C LEU A 581 12.95 -14.10 -21.55
N ALA A 582 13.82 -15.04 -21.94
CA ALA A 582 13.77 -15.72 -23.23
C ALA A 582 13.13 -17.13 -23.18
N ALA A 583 12.46 -17.51 -22.10
CA ALA A 583 11.73 -18.76 -22.01
C ALA A 583 10.25 -18.55 -22.42
N PRO A 584 9.85 -18.85 -23.66
CA PRO A 584 8.46 -19.15 -23.95
C PRO A 584 8.17 -20.56 -23.45
N GLU A 585 7.19 -20.72 -22.56
CA GLU A 585 6.57 -22.03 -22.34
C GLU A 585 5.99 -22.53 -23.67
N GLU A 586 6.19 -23.82 -23.96
CA GLU A 586 5.68 -24.53 -25.13
C GLU A 586 4.16 -24.36 -25.28
N TYR A 587 3.73 -23.34 -26.02
CA TYR A 587 2.45 -23.35 -26.69
C TYR A 587 2.64 -24.05 -28.04
N SER A 588 1.87 -25.12 -28.24
CA SER A 588 1.94 -25.99 -29.41
C SER A 588 1.89 -25.19 -30.71
N GLU A 589 2.88 -25.45 -31.57
CA GLU A 589 2.95 -24.98 -32.95
C GLU A 589 1.69 -25.33 -33.75
N THR A 590 0.84 -24.35 -34.00
CA THR A 590 0.14 -24.23 -35.29
C THR A 590 -0.06 -22.74 -35.61
N ASP A 591 0.58 -22.31 -36.69
CA ASP A 591 0.45 -21.02 -37.37
C ASP A 591 0.86 -19.74 -36.61
N CYS A 592 2.16 -19.47 -36.55
CA CYS A 592 2.71 -18.11 -36.69
C CYS A 592 4.06 -18.19 -37.42
N GLY A 593 4.12 -17.62 -38.62
CA GLY A 593 5.34 -17.55 -39.42
C GLY A 593 6.43 -16.73 -38.74
N ASP A 594 7.68 -17.16 -38.94
CA ASP A 594 8.95 -16.47 -38.72
C ASP A 594 8.90 -15.20 -37.84
N ILE A 595 8.91 -15.39 -36.52
CA ILE A 595 9.35 -14.36 -35.57
C ILE A 595 10.78 -14.68 -35.18
N THR A 596 11.72 -14.06 -35.90
CA THR A 596 13.13 -14.02 -35.50
C THR A 596 13.28 -13.20 -34.22
N VAL A 597 13.79 -13.83 -33.17
CA VAL A 597 14.54 -13.27 -32.02
C VAL A 597 14.01 -11.93 -31.48
N PHE A 598 13.34 -11.99 -30.31
CA PHE A 598 12.92 -10.85 -29.50
C PHE A 598 13.98 -9.74 -29.46
N ASP A 599 13.67 -8.61 -30.10
CA ASP A 599 14.50 -7.43 -30.14
C ASP A 599 14.27 -6.62 -28.85
N TYR A 600 15.26 -6.59 -27.96
CA TYR A 600 15.23 -5.96 -26.64
C TYR A 600 14.83 -4.46 -26.71
N ASP A 601 15.05 -3.83 -27.86
CA ASP A 601 14.72 -2.42 -28.12
C ASP A 601 13.21 -2.18 -28.32
N ILE A 602 12.44 -3.18 -28.78
CA ILE A 602 10.97 -3.07 -28.92
C ILE A 602 10.31 -3.12 -27.54
N PHE A 603 10.80 -3.99 -26.65
CA PHE A 603 10.31 -4.15 -25.27
C PHE A 603 10.49 -2.87 -24.44
N ILE A 604 11.62 -2.18 -24.62
CA ILE A 604 11.88 -0.88 -23.98
C ILE A 604 11.03 0.24 -24.62
N GLY A 605 10.74 0.16 -25.92
CA GLY A 605 9.94 1.15 -26.66
C GLY A 605 8.49 1.27 -26.17
N GLU A 606 7.85 0.17 -25.79
CA GLU A 606 6.48 0.19 -25.24
C GLU A 606 6.44 0.72 -23.80
N LEU A 607 7.48 0.44 -22.99
CA LEU A 607 7.61 0.97 -21.62
C LEU A 607 7.77 2.49 -21.55
N TYR A 608 8.33 3.13 -22.59
CA TYR A 608 8.47 4.59 -22.66
C TYR A 608 7.17 5.32 -23.04
N GLN A 609 6.11 4.62 -23.48
CA GLN A 609 4.84 5.24 -23.86
C GLN A 609 3.86 5.44 -22.69
N CYS A 610 4.14 4.86 -21.51
CA CYS A 610 3.35 5.03 -20.28
C CYS A 610 3.59 6.37 -19.57
#